data_AF-A0A7S2ATY2-F1
#
_entry.id   AF-A0A7S2ATY2-F1
#
_cell.length_a   1.000
_cell.length_b   1.000
_cell.length_c   1.000
_cell.angle_alpha   90.00
_cell.angle_beta   90.00
_cell.angle_gamma   90.00
#
_symmetry.space_group_name_H-M   'P 1'
#
loop_
_entity.id
_entity.type
_entity.pdbx_description
1 polymer ?
#
loop_
_entity_poly.entity_id
_entity_poly.type
_entity_poly.pdbx_seq_one_letter_code
_entity_poly.pdbx_strand_id
1 'polypeptide(L)'
;YDGLDAVAEDEERGEGGAGGGGDGAIDAAVGFRDEVRSICKGGADSAKTLASSLLDACDRFRDESMVKLGVRVEDRASGKSMWKRENPEDLQREVEEKRAAERERAMAKAKAAQDKAGAELDKFAPAHALDTMTMFRDGASYAGKYSDFDERGVPTKLVDGEEIPKSQKKSLEKELTRVLKLKDDLTTRASKAHPDATDAAEAITRYLAALTLAAGR
;
A
#
# COMPACT_ATOMS: atom_id res chain seq x y z
N TYR A 1 -37.30 -5.85 58.33
CA TYR A 1 -36.97 -6.84 57.29
C TYR A 1 -36.89 -6.07 55.99
N ASP A 2 -35.76 -5.88 55.34
CA ASP A 2 -34.34 -5.99 55.72
C ASP A 2 -33.55 -5.29 54.59
N GLY A 3 -32.37 -4.79 54.92
CA GLY A 3 -31.32 -4.19 54.06
C GLY A 3 -31.60 -3.80 52.61
N LEU A 4 -31.59 -2.49 52.33
CA LEU A 4 -31.05 -1.97 51.08
C LEU A 4 -29.53 -1.82 51.28
N ASP A 5 -28.78 -2.77 50.73
CA ASP A 5 -27.32 -2.73 50.70
C ASP A 5 -26.85 -1.48 49.96
N ALA A 6 -26.08 -0.67 50.69
CA ALA A 6 -25.29 0.42 50.15
C ALA A 6 -24.15 -0.16 49.32
N VAL A 7 -24.28 -0.10 48.00
CA VAL A 7 -23.13 -0.28 47.10
C VAL A 7 -22.35 1.03 47.14
N ALA A 8 -21.24 1.01 47.88
CA ALA A 8 -20.29 2.10 47.93
C ALA A 8 -19.76 2.35 46.50
N GLU A 9 -20.06 3.52 45.94
CA GLU A 9 -19.37 4.03 44.77
C GLU A 9 -17.98 4.47 45.23
N ASP A 10 -16.96 3.67 44.94
CA ASP A 10 -15.56 4.10 45.03
C ASP A 10 -15.34 5.19 43.96
N GLU A 11 -15.53 6.45 44.37
CA GLU A 11 -15.01 7.61 43.65
C GLU A 11 -13.48 7.63 43.80
N GLU A 12 -12.79 6.88 42.95
CA GLU A 12 -11.35 7.05 42.77
C GLU A 12 -11.10 8.38 42.04
N ARG A 13 -11.15 9.47 42.81
CA ARG A 13 -10.87 10.83 42.35
C ARG A 13 -9.36 10.96 42.15
N GLY A 14 -8.92 10.90 40.89
CA GLY A 14 -7.53 11.16 40.51
C GLY A 14 -7.00 12.46 41.11
N GLU A 15 -5.99 12.34 41.97
CA GLU A 15 -5.37 13.45 42.70
C GLU A 15 -4.40 14.20 41.78
N GLY A 16 -4.71 15.46 41.47
CA GLY A 16 -3.99 16.27 40.49
C GLY A 16 -3.11 17.35 41.12
N GLY A 17 -1.80 17.27 40.88
CA GLY A 17 -0.84 18.34 41.17
C GLY A 17 -1.10 19.61 40.35
N ALA A 18 -0.87 20.76 40.99
CA ALA A 18 -1.14 22.10 40.48
C ALA A 18 -0.17 22.52 39.36
N GLY A 19 -0.71 22.94 38.23
CA GLY A 19 0.01 23.59 37.13
C GLY A 19 -1.00 24.25 36.17
N GLY A 20 -0.84 25.54 35.90
CA GLY A 20 -1.81 26.44 35.27
C GLY A 20 -2.21 26.11 33.83
N GLY A 21 -3.08 25.11 33.65
CA GLY A 21 -3.61 24.65 32.35
C GLY A 21 -5.07 25.00 32.06
N GLY A 22 -5.64 26.01 32.73
CA GLY A 22 -7.07 26.38 32.56
C GLY A 22 -7.41 26.85 31.15
N ASP A 23 -6.60 27.74 30.58
CA ASP A 23 -6.90 28.37 29.29
C ASP A 23 -6.72 27.40 28.11
N GLY A 24 -5.66 26.58 28.13
CA GLY A 24 -5.42 25.58 27.08
C GLY A 24 -6.50 24.49 27.01
N ALA A 25 -7.09 24.11 28.14
CA ALA A 25 -8.22 23.17 28.17
C ALA A 25 -9.49 23.77 27.56
N ILE A 26 -9.74 25.05 27.82
CA ILE A 26 -10.86 25.79 27.24
C ILE A 26 -10.67 25.91 25.72
N ASP A 27 -9.48 26.29 25.26
CA ASP A 27 -9.16 26.40 23.83
C ASP A 27 -9.34 25.06 23.10
N ALA A 28 -8.86 23.96 23.69
CA ALA A 28 -9.04 22.62 23.14
C ALA A 28 -10.53 22.24 23.02
N ALA A 29 -11.33 22.52 24.05
CA ALA A 29 -12.76 22.23 24.06
C ALA A 29 -13.54 23.08 23.04
N VAL A 30 -13.21 24.36 22.93
CA VAL A 30 -13.81 25.28 21.94
C VAL A 30 -13.45 24.83 20.52
N GLY A 31 -12.20 24.48 20.27
CA GLY A 31 -11.74 23.96 18.97
C GLY A 31 -12.48 22.68 18.55
N PHE A 32 -12.59 21.71 19.47
CA PHE A 32 -13.35 20.48 19.23
C PHE A 32 -14.83 20.76 18.91
N ARG A 33 -15.47 21.66 19.67
CA ARG A 33 -16.85 22.05 19.44
C ARG A 33 -17.04 22.68 18.06
N ASP A 34 -16.12 23.55 17.64
CA ASP A 34 -16.19 24.19 16.33
C ASP A 34 -15.96 23.21 15.18
N GLU A 35 -15.08 22.22 15.36
CA GLU A 35 -14.89 21.12 14.43
C GLU A 35 -16.15 20.25 14.27
N VAL A 36 -16.76 19.81 15.38
CA VAL A 36 -18.03 19.08 15.37
C VAL A 36 -19.12 19.89 14.66
N ARG A 37 -19.20 21.19 14.94
CA ARG A 37 -20.17 22.08 14.28
C ARG A 37 -19.92 22.17 12.77
N SER A 38 -18.67 22.19 12.35
CA SER A 38 -18.27 22.21 10.93
C SER A 38 -18.70 20.91 10.24
N ILE A 39 -18.36 19.75 10.83
CA ILE A 39 -18.72 18.42 10.32
C ILE A 39 -20.24 18.29 10.13
N CYS A 40 -21.03 18.70 11.12
CA CYS A 40 -22.49 18.65 11.04
C CYS A 40 -23.08 19.58 9.96
N LYS A 41 -22.41 20.70 9.65
CA LYS A 41 -22.85 21.64 8.61
C LYS A 41 -22.33 21.30 7.21
N GLY A 42 -21.26 20.51 7.12
CA GLY A 42 -20.56 20.20 5.88
C GLY A 42 -21.33 19.33 4.89
N GLY A 43 -22.51 18.84 5.25
CA GLY A 43 -23.38 18.08 4.33
C GLY A 43 -22.81 16.70 4.01
N ALA A 44 -22.66 15.84 5.02
CA ALA A 44 -22.21 14.47 4.82
C ALA A 44 -23.17 13.69 3.91
N ASP A 45 -22.63 12.98 2.92
CA ASP A 45 -23.40 12.20 1.92
C ASP A 45 -24.26 11.10 2.55
N SER A 46 -23.92 10.66 3.76
CA SER A 46 -24.66 9.65 4.51
C SER A 46 -24.47 9.77 6.02
N ALA A 47 -25.40 9.20 6.77
CA ALA A 47 -25.28 9.08 8.23
C ALA A 47 -24.01 8.32 8.66
N LYS A 48 -23.55 7.35 7.85
CA LYS A 48 -22.31 6.60 8.12
C LYS A 48 -21.09 7.50 7.98
N THR A 49 -21.03 8.31 6.93
CA THR A 49 -19.93 9.27 6.71
C THR A 49 -19.89 10.33 7.81
N LEU A 50 -21.06 10.81 8.26
CA LEU A 50 -21.18 11.73 9.37
C LEU A 50 -20.65 11.12 10.67
N ALA A 51 -21.12 9.91 11.01
CA ALA A 51 -20.68 9.21 12.21
C ALA A 51 -19.17 8.95 12.21
N SER A 52 -18.61 8.52 11.07
CA SER A 52 -17.16 8.34 10.92
C SER A 52 -16.41 9.64 11.17
N SER A 53 -16.84 10.74 10.56
CA SER A 53 -16.17 12.05 10.70
C SER A 53 -16.20 12.57 12.14
N LEU A 54 -17.31 12.35 12.85
CA LEU A 54 -17.44 12.70 14.26
C LEU A 54 -16.54 11.84 15.16
N LEU A 55 -16.46 10.53 14.90
CA LEU A 55 -15.53 9.65 15.62
C LEU A 55 -14.08 10.07 15.39
N ASP A 56 -13.71 10.41 14.14
CA ASP A 56 -12.38 10.91 13.83
C ASP A 56 -12.06 12.23 14.56
N ALA A 57 -13.06 13.11 14.76
CA ALA A 57 -12.89 14.33 15.54
C ALA A 57 -12.69 14.04 17.04
N CYS A 58 -13.40 13.05 17.60
CA CYS A 58 -13.19 12.58 18.96
C CYS A 58 -11.77 12.00 19.13
N ASP A 59 -11.32 11.17 18.20
CA ASP A 59 -9.97 10.59 18.22
C ASP A 59 -8.89 11.68 18.14
N ARG A 60 -9.05 12.69 17.26
CA ARG A 60 -8.13 13.84 17.21
C ARG A 60 -8.07 14.61 18.53
N PHE A 61 -9.23 14.88 19.12
CA PHE A 61 -9.27 15.57 20.42
C PHE A 61 -8.56 14.75 21.50
N ARG A 62 -8.81 13.43 21.54
CA ARG A 62 -8.18 12.49 22.48
C ARG A 62 -6.67 12.40 22.32
N ASP A 63 -6.21 12.19 21.09
CA ASP A 63 -4.82 11.79 20.80
C ASP A 63 -3.89 12.99 20.56
N GLU A 64 -4.43 14.17 20.28
CA GLU A 64 -3.62 15.38 20.05
C GLU A 64 -3.84 16.45 21.12
N SER A 65 -5.09 16.90 21.29
CA SER A 65 -5.40 18.03 22.15
C SER A 65 -5.20 17.67 23.62
N MET A 66 -5.71 16.51 24.06
CA MET A 66 -5.57 16.07 25.45
C MET A 66 -4.12 15.70 25.79
N VAL A 67 -3.37 15.10 24.85
CA VAL A 67 -1.93 14.83 24.99
C VAL A 67 -1.14 16.11 25.24
N LYS A 68 -1.41 17.20 24.50
CA LYS A 68 -0.75 18.50 24.72
C LYS A 68 -1.05 19.10 26.10
N LEU A 69 -2.19 18.76 26.68
CA LEU A 69 -2.60 19.18 28.02
C LEU A 69 -2.09 18.23 29.12
N GLY A 70 -1.30 17.21 28.77
CA GLY A 70 -0.80 16.21 29.71
C GLY A 70 -1.89 15.25 30.19
N VAL A 71 -2.92 15.01 29.39
CA VAL A 71 -4.04 14.14 29.73
C VAL A 71 -4.09 12.97 28.75
N ARG A 72 -3.94 11.76 29.28
CA ARG A 72 -4.21 10.51 28.56
C ARG A 72 -5.63 10.07 28.87
N VAL A 73 -6.39 9.70 27.85
CA VAL A 73 -7.73 9.10 28.00
C VAL A 73 -7.67 7.64 27.64
N GLU A 74 -8.22 6.80 28.51
CA GLU A 74 -8.36 5.36 28.33
C GLU A 74 -9.83 5.01 28.15
N ASP A 75 -10.18 4.57 26.95
CA ASP A 75 -11.53 4.14 26.63
C ASP A 75 -11.75 2.71 27.15
N ARG A 76 -12.67 2.56 28.11
CA ARG A 76 -13.06 1.25 28.63
C ARG A 76 -14.21 0.66 27.82
N ALA A 77 -14.22 -0.66 27.70
CA ALA A 77 -15.32 -1.40 27.06
C ALA A 77 -16.70 -1.18 27.72
N SER A 78 -16.73 -0.66 28.95
CA SER A 78 -17.96 -0.25 29.67
C SER A 78 -18.57 1.05 29.17
N GLY A 79 -17.92 1.77 28.23
CA GLY A 79 -18.38 3.04 27.69
C GLY A 79 -18.11 4.26 28.59
N LYS A 80 -17.50 4.07 29.76
CA LYS A 80 -16.98 5.17 30.60
C LYS A 80 -15.48 5.33 30.36
N SER A 81 -15.06 6.46 29.81
CA SER A 81 -13.64 6.79 29.63
C SER A 81 -13.01 7.17 30.98
N MET A 82 -11.82 6.66 31.24
CA MET A 82 -10.95 7.06 32.36
C MET A 82 -9.89 8.03 31.82
N TRP A 83 -9.35 8.91 32.65
CA TRP A 83 -8.24 9.75 32.24
C TRP A 83 -7.16 9.79 33.31
N LYS A 84 -5.91 9.99 32.87
CA LYS A 84 -4.73 10.11 33.72
C LYS A 84 -3.94 11.34 33.32
N ARG A 85 -3.43 12.06 34.31
CA ARG A 85 -2.46 13.14 34.10
C ARG A 85 -1.05 12.57 34.02
N GLU A 86 -0.36 12.93 32.96
CA GLU A 86 1.03 12.59 32.70
C GLU A 86 1.79 13.84 32.25
N ASN A 87 3.11 13.75 32.16
CA ASN A 87 3.91 14.87 31.66
C ASN A 87 3.61 15.09 30.17
N PRO A 88 3.18 16.30 29.75
CA PRO A 88 2.92 16.60 28.34
C PRO A 88 4.11 16.28 27.42
N GLU A 89 5.35 16.51 27.88
CA GLU A 89 6.55 16.26 27.08
C GLU A 89 6.77 14.76 26.80
N ASP A 90 6.47 13.91 27.78
CA ASP A 90 6.61 12.46 27.62
C ASP A 90 5.52 11.89 26.70
N LEU A 91 4.27 12.37 26.84
CA LEU A 91 3.18 11.97 25.95
C LEU A 91 3.41 12.43 24.51
N GLN A 92 3.89 13.66 24.31
CA GLN A 92 4.21 14.18 22.98
C GLN A 92 5.34 13.37 22.32
N ARG A 93 6.38 13.02 23.08
CA ARG A 93 7.47 12.16 22.59
C ARG A 93 6.95 10.79 22.14
N GLU A 94 6.08 10.14 22.91
CA GLU A 94 5.50 8.85 22.53
C GLU A 94 4.66 8.95 21.24
N VAL A 95 3.85 10.01 21.10
CA VAL A 95 3.07 10.26 19.88
C VAL A 95 3.98 10.51 18.68
N GLU A 96 5.06 11.26 18.85
CA GLU A 96 6.04 11.53 17.79
C GLU A 96 6.79 10.27 17.37
N GLU A 97 7.22 9.45 18.32
CA GLU A 97 7.87 8.15 18.07
C GLU A 97 6.93 7.22 17.30
N LYS A 98 5.66 7.12 17.72
CA LYS A 98 4.65 6.31 17.02
C LYS A 98 4.41 6.84 15.60
N ARG A 99 4.26 8.16 15.42
CA ARG A 99 4.11 8.80 14.10
C ARG A 99 5.36 8.62 13.23
N ALA A 100 6.56 8.63 13.81
CA ALA A 100 7.79 8.36 13.10
C ALA A 100 7.85 6.90 12.63
N ALA A 101 7.53 5.94 13.50
CA ALA A 101 7.48 4.53 13.15
C ALA A 101 6.43 4.22 12.07
N GLU A 102 5.25 4.84 12.14
CA GLU A 102 4.21 4.71 11.10
C GLU A 102 4.66 5.31 9.76
N ARG A 103 5.31 6.48 9.77
CA ARG A 103 5.90 7.07 8.57
C ARG A 103 6.98 6.19 7.97
N GLU A 104 7.89 5.66 8.78
CA GLU A 104 8.94 4.75 8.32
C GLU A 104 8.34 3.47 7.71
N ARG A 105 7.34 2.86 8.37
CA ARG A 105 6.62 1.69 7.84
C ARG A 105 5.91 2.00 6.53
N ALA A 106 5.28 3.17 6.41
CA ALA A 106 4.63 3.60 5.18
C ALA A 106 5.63 3.80 4.04
N MET A 107 6.77 4.45 4.32
CA MET A 107 7.86 4.63 3.36
C MET A 107 8.46 3.28 2.93
N ALA A 108 8.72 2.38 3.88
CA ALA A 108 9.23 1.04 3.58
C ALA A 108 8.25 0.23 2.70
N LYS A 109 6.95 0.30 3.01
CA LYS A 109 5.90 -0.36 2.20
C LYS A 109 5.81 0.24 0.79
N ALA A 110 5.88 1.57 0.67
CA ALA A 110 5.86 2.24 -0.62
C ALA A 110 7.07 1.87 -1.47
N LYS A 111 8.27 1.87 -0.88
CA LYS A 111 9.50 1.44 -1.56
C LYS A 111 9.43 -0.02 -1.98
N ALA A 112 8.98 -0.92 -1.10
CA ALA A 112 8.82 -2.34 -1.44
C ALA A 112 7.81 -2.57 -2.58
N ALA A 113 6.73 -1.78 -2.63
CA ALA A 113 5.78 -1.82 -3.73
C ALA A 113 6.40 -1.32 -5.05
N GLN A 114 7.18 -0.22 -4.99
CA GLN A 114 7.92 0.32 -6.13
C GLN A 114 8.93 -0.69 -6.67
N ASP A 115 9.75 -1.28 -5.79
CA ASP A 115 10.75 -2.30 -6.16
C ASP A 115 10.09 -3.52 -6.80
N LYS A 116 8.94 -3.97 -6.25
CA LYS A 116 8.17 -5.07 -6.82
C LYS A 116 7.62 -4.72 -8.22
N ALA A 117 7.05 -3.53 -8.40
CA ALA A 117 6.58 -3.08 -9.70
C ALA A 117 7.74 -2.98 -10.70
N GLY A 118 8.91 -2.53 -10.24
CA GLY A 118 10.15 -2.50 -11.01
C GLY A 118 10.55 -3.89 -11.51
N ALA A 119 10.66 -4.86 -10.59
CA ALA A 119 11.01 -6.23 -10.92
C ALA A 119 10.00 -6.91 -11.88
N GLU A 120 8.71 -6.64 -11.74
CA GLU A 120 7.70 -7.14 -12.67
C GLU A 120 7.84 -6.50 -14.06
N LEU A 121 8.09 -5.18 -14.13
CA LEU A 121 8.32 -4.51 -15.41
C LEU A 121 9.57 -5.05 -16.12
N ASP A 122 10.68 -5.26 -15.39
CA ASP A 122 11.92 -5.80 -15.95
C ASP A 122 11.76 -7.24 -16.44
N LYS A 123 10.87 -8.01 -15.79
CA LYS A 123 10.54 -9.38 -16.21
C LYS A 123 9.74 -9.38 -17.51
N PHE A 124 8.75 -8.50 -17.65
CA PHE A 124 7.73 -8.61 -18.70
C PHE A 124 7.95 -7.69 -19.91
N ALA A 125 8.47 -6.47 -19.73
CA ALA A 125 8.65 -5.53 -20.83
C ALA A 125 9.57 -6.08 -21.94
N PRO A 126 10.71 -6.73 -21.64
CA PRO A 126 11.55 -7.33 -22.68
C PRO A 126 10.85 -8.48 -23.41
N ALA A 127 10.13 -9.34 -22.67
CA ALA A 127 9.42 -10.47 -23.26
C ALA A 127 8.24 -10.02 -24.15
N HIS A 128 7.59 -8.91 -23.80
CA HIS A 128 6.53 -8.32 -24.61
C HIS A 128 7.07 -7.74 -25.92
N ALA A 129 8.18 -7.00 -25.85
CA ALA A 129 8.80 -6.35 -27.02
C ALA A 129 9.40 -7.35 -28.03
N LEU A 130 9.80 -8.55 -27.57
CA LEU A 130 10.32 -9.59 -28.44
C LEU A 130 9.20 -10.25 -29.27
N ASP A 131 9.36 -10.27 -30.60
CA ASP A 131 8.58 -11.15 -31.46
C ASP A 131 9.16 -12.56 -31.42
N THR A 132 8.34 -13.54 -31.04
CA THR A 132 8.75 -14.93 -30.85
C THR A 132 9.15 -15.61 -32.15
N MET A 133 8.66 -15.15 -33.30
CA MET A 133 9.01 -15.73 -34.60
C MET A 133 10.36 -15.24 -35.11
N THR A 134 10.75 -14.01 -34.75
CA THR A 134 11.99 -13.39 -35.24
C THR A 134 13.07 -13.24 -34.17
N MET A 135 12.80 -13.57 -32.90
CA MET A 135 13.77 -13.36 -31.81
C MET A 135 15.12 -14.05 -32.01
N PHE A 136 15.19 -15.18 -32.71
CA PHE A 136 16.47 -15.84 -33.03
C PHE A 136 17.13 -15.34 -34.31
N ARG A 137 16.41 -14.56 -35.13
CA ARG A 137 16.91 -13.93 -36.35
C ARG A 137 17.41 -12.51 -36.08
N ASP A 138 16.59 -11.70 -35.43
CA ASP A 138 16.80 -10.26 -35.25
C ASP A 138 17.27 -9.90 -33.84
N GLY A 139 17.14 -10.83 -32.88
CA GLY A 139 17.56 -10.58 -31.50
C GLY A 139 19.06 -10.34 -31.41
N ALA A 140 19.48 -9.29 -30.69
CA ALA A 140 20.87 -8.86 -30.58
C ALA A 140 21.85 -9.99 -30.18
N SER A 141 21.39 -10.95 -29.38
CA SER A 141 22.21 -12.10 -28.94
C SER A 141 22.35 -13.21 -29.98
N TYR A 142 21.52 -13.22 -31.02
CA TYR A 142 21.39 -14.31 -32.01
C TYR A 142 21.59 -13.88 -33.46
N ALA A 143 21.49 -12.58 -33.74
CA ALA A 143 21.67 -12.01 -35.06
C ALA A 143 23.01 -12.45 -35.68
N GLY A 144 22.95 -12.94 -36.93
CA GLY A 144 24.11 -13.39 -37.70
C GLY A 144 24.67 -14.77 -37.33
N LYS A 145 24.05 -15.51 -36.40
CA LYS A 145 24.54 -16.86 -35.99
C LYS A 145 23.90 -18.01 -36.76
N TYR A 146 22.75 -17.78 -37.38
CA TYR A 146 21.90 -18.83 -37.95
C TYR A 146 21.45 -18.45 -39.37
N SER A 147 21.31 -19.45 -40.23
CA SER A 147 20.94 -19.26 -41.64
C SER A 147 19.53 -19.76 -41.98
N ASP A 148 19.15 -20.94 -41.47
CA ASP A 148 17.81 -21.54 -41.66
C ASP A 148 17.04 -21.63 -40.34
N PHE A 149 15.71 -21.50 -40.41
CA PHE A 149 14.77 -21.51 -39.29
C PHE A 149 13.55 -22.40 -39.61
N ASP A 150 12.93 -22.98 -38.58
CA ASP A 150 11.70 -23.76 -38.72
C ASP A 150 10.42 -22.89 -38.67
N GLU A 151 9.25 -23.53 -38.79
CA GLU A 151 7.92 -22.88 -38.75
C GLU A 151 7.63 -22.14 -37.43
N ARG A 152 8.39 -22.45 -36.37
CA ARG A 152 8.26 -21.83 -35.05
C ARG A 152 9.32 -20.75 -34.82
N GLY A 153 10.14 -20.45 -35.82
CA GLY A 153 11.25 -19.51 -35.74
C GLY A 153 12.49 -20.03 -35.05
N VAL A 154 12.59 -21.35 -34.76
CA VAL A 154 13.77 -21.96 -34.14
C VAL A 154 14.84 -22.23 -35.20
N PRO A 155 16.10 -21.83 -34.96
CA PRO A 155 17.21 -22.12 -35.87
C PRO A 155 17.38 -23.62 -36.15
N THR A 156 17.65 -23.97 -37.40
CA THR A 156 17.97 -25.34 -37.85
C THR A 156 19.42 -25.47 -38.34
N LYS A 157 19.99 -24.41 -38.94
CA LYS A 157 21.39 -24.38 -39.39
C LYS A 157 22.15 -23.16 -38.87
N LEU A 158 23.45 -23.35 -38.66
CA LEU A 158 24.39 -22.28 -38.37
C LEU A 158 24.66 -21.44 -39.63
N VAL A 159 25.22 -20.24 -39.46
CA VAL A 159 25.63 -19.38 -40.59
C VAL A 159 26.63 -20.08 -41.53
N ASP A 160 27.41 -21.01 -40.99
CA ASP A 160 28.41 -21.79 -41.72
C ASP A 160 27.81 -22.92 -42.58
N GLY A 161 26.49 -23.12 -42.50
CA GLY A 161 25.75 -24.17 -43.21
C GLY A 161 25.69 -25.52 -42.48
N GLU A 162 26.41 -25.66 -41.35
CA GLU A 162 26.34 -26.85 -40.50
C GLU A 162 25.00 -26.96 -39.74
N GLU A 163 24.54 -28.20 -39.54
CA GLU A 163 23.36 -28.47 -38.72
C GLU A 163 23.63 -28.14 -37.25
N ILE A 164 22.67 -27.49 -36.60
CA ILE A 164 22.83 -27.12 -35.19
C ILE A 164 22.90 -28.37 -34.32
N PRO A 165 23.90 -28.50 -33.42
CA PRO A 165 24.00 -29.62 -32.51
C PRO A 165 22.73 -29.80 -31.67
N LYS A 166 22.31 -31.06 -31.45
CA LYS A 166 21.09 -31.40 -30.69
C LYS A 166 21.03 -30.72 -29.31
N SER A 167 22.18 -30.54 -28.65
CA SER A 167 22.28 -29.84 -27.36
C SER A 167 21.93 -28.36 -27.47
N GLN A 168 22.43 -27.67 -28.49
CA GLN A 168 22.17 -26.25 -28.74
C GLN A 168 20.74 -26.03 -29.21
N LYS A 169 20.21 -26.89 -30.10
CA LYS A 169 18.81 -26.84 -30.53
C LYS A 169 17.85 -26.95 -29.34
N LYS A 170 18.10 -27.89 -28.43
CA LYS A 170 17.33 -28.03 -27.18
C LYS A 170 17.44 -26.81 -26.27
N SER A 171 18.57 -26.09 -26.28
CA SER A 171 18.72 -24.84 -25.54
C SER A 171 17.90 -23.70 -26.14
N LEU A 172 17.86 -23.59 -27.47
CA LEU A 172 17.06 -22.59 -28.18
C LEU A 172 15.56 -22.83 -27.99
N GLU A 173 15.12 -24.09 -28.10
CA GLU A 173 13.72 -24.48 -27.83
C GLU A 173 13.29 -24.15 -26.39
N LYS A 174 14.19 -24.33 -25.41
CA LYS A 174 13.95 -23.95 -24.01
C LYS A 174 13.80 -22.44 -23.86
N GLU A 175 14.63 -21.65 -24.52
CA GLU A 175 14.54 -20.18 -24.46
C GLU A 175 13.23 -19.68 -25.09
N LEU A 176 12.82 -20.22 -26.24
CA LEU A 176 11.53 -19.91 -26.86
C LEU A 176 10.37 -20.25 -25.91
N THR A 177 10.41 -21.45 -25.32
CA THR A 177 9.39 -21.88 -24.35
C THR A 177 9.34 -20.96 -23.12
N ARG A 178 10.50 -20.47 -22.66
CA ARG A 178 10.59 -19.51 -21.55
C ARG A 178 9.91 -18.19 -21.91
N VAL A 179 10.21 -17.63 -23.08
CA VAL A 179 9.61 -16.38 -23.55
C VAL A 179 8.10 -16.52 -23.73
N LEU A 180 7.63 -17.61 -24.36
CA LEU A 180 6.19 -17.88 -24.53
C LEU A 180 5.45 -17.94 -23.19
N LYS A 181 6.03 -18.63 -22.19
CA LYS A 181 5.46 -18.67 -20.83
C LYS A 181 5.41 -17.29 -20.17
N LEU A 182 6.41 -16.45 -20.38
CA LEU A 182 6.40 -15.07 -19.86
C LEU A 182 5.31 -14.23 -20.51
N LYS A 183 5.10 -14.38 -21.83
CA LYS A 183 4.04 -13.66 -22.56
C LYS A 183 2.64 -14.14 -22.15
N ASP A 184 2.47 -15.44 -21.88
CA ASP A 184 1.22 -16.00 -21.37
C ASP A 184 0.90 -15.51 -19.93
N ASP A 185 1.88 -15.54 -19.02
CA ASP A 185 1.76 -14.99 -17.66
C ASP A 185 1.43 -13.50 -17.70
N LEU A 186 2.09 -12.73 -18.58
CA LEU A 186 1.79 -11.32 -18.80
C LEU A 186 0.35 -11.10 -19.26
N THR A 187 -0.12 -11.88 -20.24
CA THR A 187 -1.50 -11.80 -20.77
C THR A 187 -2.53 -12.11 -19.68
N THR A 188 -2.26 -13.13 -18.87
CA THR A 188 -3.12 -13.51 -17.74
C THR A 188 -3.17 -12.43 -16.66
N ARG A 189 -2.03 -11.80 -16.34
CA ARG A 189 -1.99 -10.71 -15.34
C ARG A 189 -2.67 -9.45 -15.86
N ALA A 190 -2.40 -9.09 -17.11
CA ALA A 190 -2.97 -7.93 -17.77
C ALA A 190 -4.50 -8.00 -17.85
N SER A 191 -5.05 -9.16 -18.25
CA SER A 191 -6.51 -9.34 -18.31
C SER A 191 -7.18 -9.31 -16.93
N LYS A 192 -6.50 -9.76 -15.87
CA LYS A 192 -7.00 -9.63 -14.49
C LYS A 192 -6.92 -8.21 -13.96
N ALA A 193 -5.87 -7.46 -14.30
CA ALA A 193 -5.68 -6.08 -13.86
C ALA A 193 -6.58 -5.09 -14.60
N HIS A 194 -6.85 -5.34 -15.88
CA HIS A 194 -7.67 -4.51 -16.76
C HIS A 194 -8.75 -5.36 -17.45
N PRO A 195 -9.77 -5.82 -16.71
CA PRO A 195 -10.86 -6.63 -17.27
C PRO A 195 -11.77 -5.83 -18.22
N ASP A 196 -11.67 -4.50 -18.19
CA ASP A 196 -12.40 -3.55 -19.03
C ASP A 196 -11.73 -3.26 -20.38
N ALA A 197 -10.54 -3.81 -20.63
CA ALA A 197 -9.83 -3.63 -21.88
C ALA A 197 -10.56 -4.30 -23.06
N THR A 198 -10.48 -3.67 -24.24
CA THR A 198 -11.15 -4.14 -25.46
C THR A 198 -10.52 -5.40 -26.03
N ASP A 199 -9.20 -5.53 -25.90
CA ASP A 199 -8.45 -6.71 -26.31
C ASP A 199 -7.21 -6.94 -25.41
N ALA A 200 -6.51 -8.05 -25.66
CA ALA A 200 -5.33 -8.42 -24.90
C ALA A 200 -4.16 -7.44 -25.08
N ALA A 201 -4.02 -6.82 -26.24
CA ALA A 201 -2.92 -5.88 -26.52
C ALA A 201 -3.11 -4.59 -25.71
N GLU A 202 -4.34 -4.08 -25.64
CA GLU A 202 -4.69 -2.95 -24.81
C GLU A 202 -4.49 -3.27 -23.32
N ALA A 203 -4.95 -4.43 -22.85
CA ALA A 203 -4.77 -4.86 -21.47
C ALA A 203 -3.29 -4.89 -21.08
N ILE A 204 -2.43 -5.46 -21.94
CA ILE A 204 -0.98 -5.55 -21.71
C ILE A 204 -0.35 -4.16 -21.70
N THR A 205 -0.72 -3.30 -22.64
CA THR A 205 -0.19 -1.93 -22.74
C THR A 205 -0.52 -1.13 -21.47
N ARG A 206 -1.78 -1.19 -21.02
CA ARG A 206 -2.23 -0.54 -19.77
C ARG A 206 -1.49 -1.10 -18.55
N TYR A 207 -1.33 -2.42 -18.48
CA TYR A 207 -0.64 -3.07 -17.36
C TYR A 207 0.83 -2.68 -17.28
N LEU A 208 1.56 -2.69 -18.41
CA LEU A 208 2.95 -2.26 -18.45
C LEU A 208 3.08 -0.77 -18.11
N ALA A 209 2.19 0.09 -18.60
CA ALA A 209 2.17 1.51 -18.24
C ALA A 209 1.93 1.73 -16.73
N ALA A 210 1.02 0.96 -16.13
CA ALA A 210 0.77 1.00 -14.69
C ALA A 210 1.99 0.55 -13.87
N LEU A 211 2.70 -0.50 -14.32
CA LEU A 211 3.95 -0.94 -13.70
C LEU A 211 5.06 0.11 -13.83
N THR A 212 5.17 0.80 -14.96
CA THR A 212 6.12 1.90 -15.17
C THR A 212 5.87 3.05 -14.19
N LEU A 213 4.61 3.49 -14.07
CA LEU A 213 4.21 4.52 -13.10
C LEU A 213 4.47 4.07 -11.65
N ALA A 214 4.10 2.85 -11.30
CA ALA A 214 4.30 2.30 -9.96
C ALA A 214 5.79 2.10 -9.62
N ALA A 215 6.64 1.85 -10.61
CA ALA A 215 8.09 1.77 -10.46
C ALA A 215 8.75 3.16 -10.41
N GLY A 216 8.03 4.23 -10.72
CA GLY A 216 8.57 5.58 -10.83
C GLY A 216 9.55 5.73 -12.01
N ARG A 217 9.27 5.06 -13.13
CA ARG A 217 10.07 5.08 -14.37
C ARG A 217 9.35 5.78 -15.51
#